data_AF-A0A9W8V7Z8-F1
#
_entry.id   AF-A0A9W8V7Z8-F1
#
_cell.length_a   1.000
_cell.length_b   1.000
_cell.length_c   1.000
_cell.angle_alpha   90.00
_cell.angle_beta   90.00
_cell.angle_gamma   90.00
#
_symmetry.space_group_name_H-M   'P 1'
#
loop_
_entity.id
_entity.type
_entity.pdbx_description
1 polymer ?
#
loop_
_entity_poly.entity_id
_entity_poly.type
_entity_poly.pdbx_seq_one_letter_code
_entity_poly.pdbx_strand_id
1 'polypeptide(L)'
;MISQMAVSIALDLGLTRETKARSITYRKRGSEDAERKPPSTTRTREEMRTALALFHLTCSTWTAYRKTEPLRWTPYLNTCLERLLKTKNARTESDPKGTPPSQELDFVLAAQVKCQLMTLQVDVLTSAHLNWGEQPQPPSDLIIKVLLDDLAKFREEVPANFTKTRFVELYMSHTEMMIRKSVITKPDQKIDMAAEKVKNLQRLEQTLESAEEWLGLLFNMPDDEMLGINVDFCSHFMQTLVVLFRLNTHDEAGWSKEEIRKRADVIQIIDRCCIRINGLAAYVEVEESLGPYKGLLSFTTDLLKAIRTLFSREIKSQAVADREPEAFQVSDLEMTEQDINFSEEFLASVCEEPWFVDMFDAPWYDNSNGGPYYIYV
;
A
#
# COMPACT_ATOMS: atom_id res chain seq x y z
N MET A 1 8.92 -10.17 12.36
CA MET A 1 9.78 -10.35 13.56
C MET A 1 10.61 -9.10 13.88
N ILE A 2 11.42 -8.59 12.94
CA ILE A 2 12.25 -7.37 13.15
C ILE A 2 11.42 -6.13 13.51
N SER A 3 10.29 -5.91 12.83
CA SER A 3 9.36 -4.80 13.12
C SER A 3 8.84 -4.81 14.57
N GLN A 4 8.51 -5.99 15.10
CA GLN A 4 8.02 -6.15 16.47
C GLN A 4 9.12 -5.93 17.52
N MET A 5 10.37 -6.31 17.22
CA MET A 5 11.50 -5.96 18.08
C MET A 5 11.72 -4.44 18.12
N ALA A 6 11.63 -3.76 16.98
CA ALA A 6 11.74 -2.30 16.93
C ALA A 6 10.62 -1.61 17.74
N VAL A 7 9.39 -2.14 17.68
CA VAL A 7 8.26 -1.70 18.53
C VAL A 7 8.59 -1.88 20.01
N SER A 8 9.08 -3.04 20.44
CA SER A 8 9.45 -3.29 21.83
C SER A 8 10.50 -2.29 22.32
N ILE A 9 11.57 -2.08 21.55
CA ILE A 9 12.63 -1.13 21.90
C ILE A 9 12.08 0.30 22.01
N ALA A 10 11.22 0.72 21.08
CA ALA A 10 10.62 2.05 21.10
C ALA A 10 9.68 2.25 22.32
N LEU A 11 8.98 1.19 22.75
CA LEU A 11 8.16 1.20 23.96
C LEU A 11 9.03 1.30 25.22
N ASP A 12 10.13 0.55 25.29
CA ASP A 12 11.08 0.59 26.40
C ASP A 12 11.76 1.97 26.55
N LEU A 13 12.08 2.61 25.42
CA LEU A 13 12.58 3.99 25.36
C LEU A 13 11.49 5.05 25.60
N GLY A 14 10.22 4.64 25.71
CA GLY A 14 9.07 5.49 25.90
C GLY A 14 8.79 6.44 24.72
N LEU A 15 9.32 6.15 23.53
CA LEU A 15 9.24 7.02 22.35
C LEU A 15 7.80 7.24 21.87
N THR A 16 6.88 6.32 22.18
CA THR A 16 5.48 6.34 21.77
C THR A 16 4.54 7.04 22.76
N ARG A 17 5.09 7.64 23.82
CA ARG A 17 4.33 8.29 24.89
C ARG A 17 4.83 9.70 25.12
N GLU A 18 3.90 10.59 25.50
CA GLU A 18 4.27 11.91 26.00
C GLU A 18 5.17 11.76 27.23
N THR A 19 6.29 12.47 27.22
CA THR A 19 7.11 12.66 28.41
C THR A 19 6.30 13.54 29.35
N LYS A 20 5.46 12.94 30.20
CA LYS A 20 4.93 13.65 31.36
C LYS A 20 6.15 14.18 32.09
N ALA A 21 6.24 15.51 32.24
CA ALA A 21 7.24 16.12 33.10
C ALA A 21 7.20 15.31 34.38
N ARG A 22 8.30 14.59 34.65
CA ARG A 22 8.42 13.78 35.84
C ARG A 22 8.24 14.82 36.94
N SER A 23 7.06 14.85 37.57
CA SER A 23 6.86 15.60 38.81
C SER A 23 7.71 14.84 39.80
N ILE A 24 9.02 15.10 39.75
CA ILE A 24 9.93 14.63 40.75
C ILE A 24 9.55 15.48 41.95
N THR A 25 8.66 14.95 42.77
CA THR A 25 8.60 15.27 44.19
C THR A 25 9.94 14.85 44.77
N TYR A 26 10.98 15.63 44.48
CA TYR A 26 12.22 15.61 45.22
C TYR A 26 11.83 16.00 46.64
N ARG A 27 11.65 15.00 47.49
CA ARG A 27 11.73 15.17 48.93
C ARG A 27 13.14 15.70 49.17
N LYS A 28 13.27 17.02 49.33
CA LYS A 28 14.52 17.70 49.66
C LYS A 28 15.17 16.98 50.85
N ARG A 29 16.21 16.20 50.57
CA ARG A 29 17.28 15.94 51.53
C ARG A 29 18.54 16.45 50.88
N GLY A 30 19.12 17.45 51.52
CA GLY A 30 20.04 18.41 50.91
C GLY A 30 21.26 17.77 50.25
N SER A 31 21.65 18.37 49.14
CA SER A 31 23.04 18.58 48.75
C SER A 31 23.04 19.70 47.73
N GLU A 32 23.70 20.79 48.07
CA GLU A 32 24.19 21.78 47.12
C GLU A 32 25.17 21.07 46.18
N ASP A 33 24.89 21.10 44.87
CA ASP A 33 25.86 21.45 43.82
C ASP A 33 25.43 20.98 42.42
N ALA A 34 25.78 21.83 41.45
CA ALA A 34 25.61 21.79 40.00
C ALA A 34 24.22 22.20 39.47
N GLU A 35 24.18 23.42 38.91
CA GLU A 35 23.22 23.90 37.91
C GLU A 35 23.11 22.92 36.73
N ARG A 36 22.38 21.82 36.92
CA ARG A 36 21.90 21.02 35.80
C ARG A 36 20.69 21.76 35.25
N LYS A 37 20.84 22.36 34.06
CA LYS A 37 19.70 22.79 33.23
C LYS A 37 18.63 21.69 33.31
N PRO A 38 17.36 22.02 33.61
CA PRO A 38 16.32 21.00 33.64
C PRO A 38 16.36 20.25 32.31
N PRO A 39 16.33 18.90 32.30
CA PRO A 39 16.31 18.15 31.05
C PRO A 39 15.15 18.71 30.22
N SER A 40 15.45 19.19 29.01
CA SER A 40 14.45 19.80 28.14
C SER A 40 13.28 18.84 28.01
N THR A 41 12.13 19.22 28.57
CA THR A 41 10.89 18.43 28.60
C THR A 41 10.25 18.26 27.21
N THR A 42 10.90 18.77 26.16
CA THR A 42 10.44 18.68 24.77
C THR A 42 11.20 17.54 24.09
N ARG A 43 10.47 16.52 23.64
CA ARG A 43 11.01 15.45 22.78
C ARG A 43 11.71 16.06 21.56
N THR A 44 12.86 15.50 21.22
CA THR A 44 13.65 15.90 20.06
C THR A 44 12.89 15.56 18.77
N ARG A 45 13.26 16.25 17.68
CA ARG A 45 12.65 16.00 16.37
C ARG A 45 12.94 14.58 15.86
N GLU A 46 14.13 14.05 16.17
CA GLU A 46 14.50 12.67 15.85
C GLU A 46 13.60 11.63 16.53
N GLU A 47 13.25 11.84 17.80
CA GLU A 47 12.33 10.95 18.50
C GLU A 47 10.92 10.96 17.87
N MET A 48 10.44 12.13 17.45
CA MET A 48 9.13 12.24 16.76
C MET A 48 9.17 11.56 15.39
N ARG A 49 10.23 11.77 14.60
CA ARG A 49 10.44 11.07 13.31
C ARG A 49 10.49 9.57 13.50
N THR A 50 11.23 9.10 14.51
CA THR A 50 11.38 7.68 14.80
C THR A 50 10.05 7.03 15.15
N ALA A 51 9.26 7.68 16.02
CA ALA A 51 7.94 7.17 16.40
C ALA A 51 6.97 7.09 15.21
N LEU A 52 6.97 8.10 14.33
CA LEU A 52 6.12 8.14 13.14
C LEU A 52 6.58 7.16 12.05
N ALA A 53 7.89 7.06 11.80
CA ALA A 53 8.46 6.10 10.86
C ALA A 53 8.20 4.65 11.30
N LEU A 54 8.32 4.38 12.60
CA LEU A 54 8.01 3.05 13.14
C LEU A 54 6.53 2.72 13.02
N PHE A 55 5.63 3.68 13.30
CA PHE A 55 4.21 3.53 13.02
C PHE A 55 3.99 3.19 11.53
N HIS A 56 4.51 4.00 10.62
CA HIS A 56 4.37 3.80 9.18
C HIS A 56 4.85 2.43 8.73
N LEU A 57 6.06 2.03 9.13
CA LEU A 57 6.65 0.74 8.78
C LEU A 57 5.79 -0.42 9.26
N THR A 58 5.33 -0.40 10.51
CA THR A 58 4.49 -1.48 11.04
C THR A 58 3.14 -1.55 10.34
N CYS A 59 2.52 -0.40 10.04
CA CYS A 59 1.28 -0.32 9.30
C CYS A 59 1.43 -0.79 7.86
N SER A 60 2.48 -0.38 7.16
CA SER A 60 2.77 -0.83 5.80
C SER A 60 2.97 -2.35 5.76
N THR A 61 3.78 -2.91 6.68
CA THR A 61 3.95 -4.37 6.76
C THR A 61 2.65 -5.12 7.09
N TRP A 62 1.75 -4.51 7.87
CA TRP A 62 0.44 -5.08 8.12
C TRP A 62 -0.43 -5.06 6.86
N THR A 63 -0.49 -3.95 6.15
CA THR A 63 -1.26 -3.82 4.90
C THR A 63 -0.70 -4.75 3.81
N ALA A 64 0.63 -4.95 3.78
CA ALA A 64 1.29 -5.77 2.78
C ALA A 64 1.25 -7.28 3.08
N TYR A 65 1.28 -7.70 4.35
CA TYR A 65 1.45 -9.13 4.68
C TYR A 65 0.41 -9.68 5.66
N ARG A 66 -0.36 -8.84 6.36
CA ARG A 66 -1.33 -9.24 7.41
C ARG A 66 -0.76 -10.15 8.52
N LYS A 67 0.56 -10.25 8.65
CA LYS A 67 1.26 -11.19 9.56
C LYS A 67 1.48 -10.66 10.99
N THR A 68 1.48 -9.34 11.20
CA THR A 68 1.79 -8.76 12.52
C THR A 68 0.96 -7.53 12.84
N GLU A 69 0.35 -7.49 14.04
CA GLU A 69 -0.43 -6.33 14.48
C GLU A 69 0.44 -5.05 14.42
N PRO A 70 -0.05 -3.98 13.77
CA PRO A 70 0.68 -2.74 13.64
C PRO A 70 0.72 -1.97 14.96
N LEU A 71 1.68 -1.04 15.09
CA LEU A 71 1.72 -0.13 16.23
C LEU A 71 0.41 0.68 16.30
N ARG A 72 -0.24 0.67 17.46
CA ARG A 72 -1.51 1.40 17.64
C ARG A 72 -1.30 2.92 17.55
N TRP A 73 -2.19 3.58 16.81
CA TRP A 73 -2.21 5.04 16.76
C TRP A 73 -2.55 5.63 18.14
N THR A 74 -1.89 6.73 18.52
CA THR A 74 -2.09 7.38 19.82
C THR A 74 -2.23 8.90 19.67
N PRO A 75 -2.87 9.59 20.63
CA PRO A 75 -2.94 11.06 20.64
C PRO A 75 -1.56 11.74 20.59
N TYR A 76 -0.54 11.10 21.17
CA TYR A 76 0.84 11.57 21.10
C TYR A 76 1.37 11.55 19.65
N LEU A 77 1.15 10.46 18.92
CA LEU A 77 1.55 10.38 17.51
C LEU A 77 0.84 11.43 16.65
N ASN A 78 -0.41 11.78 16.97
CA ASN A 78 -1.10 12.89 16.33
C ASN A 78 -0.39 14.23 16.58
N THR A 79 0.05 14.47 17.81
CA THR A 79 0.84 15.68 18.14
C THR A 79 2.18 15.70 17.39
N CYS A 80 2.86 14.55 17.26
CA CYS A 80 4.08 14.43 16.45
C CYS A 80 3.81 14.76 14.98
N LEU A 81 2.76 14.17 14.42
CA LEU A 81 2.36 14.37 13.02
C LEU A 81 2.07 15.84 12.73
N GLU A 82 1.24 16.48 13.57
CA GLU A 82 0.92 17.90 13.43
C GLU A 82 2.17 18.78 13.51
N ARG A 83 3.12 18.46 14.40
CA ARG A 83 4.36 19.24 14.53
C ARG A 83 5.24 19.13 13.28
N LEU A 84 5.34 17.94 12.67
CA LEU A 84 6.10 17.78 11.42
C LEU A 84 5.38 18.48 10.26
N LEU A 85 4.05 18.34 10.13
CA LEU A 85 3.25 19.02 9.11
C LEU A 85 3.27 20.55 9.24
N LYS A 86 3.27 21.08 10.48
CA LYS A 86 3.31 22.53 10.77
C LYS A 86 4.65 23.16 10.47
N THR A 87 5.68 22.41 10.05
CA THR A 87 6.97 22.97 9.60
C THR A 87 6.88 23.74 8.26
N LYS A 88 5.65 24.15 7.87
CA LYS A 88 5.28 24.87 6.64
C LYS A 88 6.16 26.09 6.33
N ASN A 89 6.74 26.78 7.32
CA ASN A 89 7.32 28.13 7.10
C ASN A 89 8.56 28.47 7.94
N ALA A 90 9.50 27.56 8.20
CA ALA A 90 10.81 27.96 8.78
C ALA A 90 11.72 28.69 7.75
N ARG A 91 11.14 29.52 6.89
CA ARG A 91 11.81 30.61 6.19
C ARG A 91 11.45 31.89 6.93
N THR A 92 12.27 32.28 7.90
CA THR A 92 12.36 33.69 8.29
C THR A 92 13.79 34.15 7.99
N GLU A 93 13.95 34.63 6.76
CA GLU A 93 14.82 35.76 6.36
C GLU A 93 16.34 35.71 6.60
N SER A 94 16.92 34.65 7.17
CA SER A 94 18.29 34.76 7.72
C SER A 94 19.37 33.83 7.12
N ASP A 95 19.03 32.87 6.26
CA ASP A 95 20.02 31.91 5.75
C ASP A 95 19.92 31.74 4.22
N PRO A 96 20.94 32.15 3.44
CA PRO A 96 20.94 32.05 1.97
C PRO A 96 21.35 30.67 1.45
N LYS A 97 21.59 29.69 2.34
CA LYS A 97 21.76 28.28 1.98
C LYS A 97 20.41 27.60 2.10
N GLY A 98 20.01 26.85 1.06
CA GLY A 98 18.67 26.27 0.89
C GLY A 98 18.12 25.51 2.10
N THR A 99 16.82 25.20 2.06
CA THR A 99 16.13 24.39 3.07
C THR A 99 17.00 23.20 3.48
N PRO A 100 17.28 22.96 4.78
CA PRO A 100 18.04 21.79 5.16
C PRO A 100 17.27 20.54 4.69
N PRO A 101 17.93 19.57 4.02
CA PRO A 101 17.26 18.41 3.42
C PRO A 101 16.41 17.62 4.43
N SER A 102 16.78 17.66 5.71
CA SER A 102 16.06 17.01 6.80
C SER A 102 14.62 17.54 7.00
N GLN A 103 14.33 18.80 6.68
CA GLN A 103 12.98 19.36 6.85
C GLN A 103 12.03 18.95 5.71
N GLU A 104 12.58 18.70 4.52
CA GLU A 104 11.78 18.22 3.38
C GLU A 104 11.37 16.77 3.58
N LEU A 105 12.31 15.94 4.05
CA LEU A 105 12.05 14.55 4.41
C LEU A 105 11.04 14.43 5.58
N ASP A 106 11.01 15.39 6.50
CA ASP A 106 10.01 15.43 7.58
C ASP A 106 8.59 15.60 7.05
N PHE A 107 8.41 16.45 6.04
CA PHE A 107 7.12 16.64 5.41
C PHE A 107 6.71 15.38 4.63
N VAL A 108 7.64 14.78 3.89
CA VAL A 108 7.39 13.53 3.15
C VAL A 108 6.94 12.44 4.11
N LEU A 109 7.67 12.20 5.21
CA LEU A 109 7.30 11.22 6.23
C LEU A 109 5.91 11.51 6.82
N ALA A 110 5.64 12.77 7.14
CA ALA A 110 4.34 13.17 7.69
C ALA A 110 3.20 12.94 6.68
N ALA A 111 3.43 13.23 5.39
CA ALA A 111 2.46 12.97 4.33
C ALA A 111 2.22 11.47 4.16
N GLN A 112 3.27 10.64 4.16
CA GLN A 112 3.17 9.18 4.11
C GLN A 112 2.33 8.62 5.26
N VAL A 113 2.58 9.08 6.50
CA VAL A 113 1.81 8.66 7.68
C VAL A 113 0.34 9.09 7.58
N LYS A 114 0.07 10.32 7.13
CA LYS A 114 -1.31 10.81 6.97
C LYS A 114 -2.08 9.99 5.91
N CYS A 115 -1.44 9.69 4.79
CA CYS A 115 -1.99 8.83 3.74
C CYS A 115 -2.26 7.40 4.26
N GLN A 116 -1.31 6.83 5.02
CA GLN A 116 -1.47 5.51 5.62
C GLN A 116 -2.64 5.45 6.62
N LEU A 117 -2.84 6.50 7.42
CA LEU A 117 -3.98 6.57 8.36
C LEU A 117 -5.32 6.54 7.63
N MET A 118 -5.45 7.29 6.53
CA MET A 118 -6.67 7.28 5.71
C MET A 118 -6.92 5.89 5.12
N THR A 119 -5.89 5.22 4.58
CA THR A 119 -6.00 3.84 4.08
C THR A 119 -6.41 2.86 5.18
N LEU A 120 -5.86 2.98 6.39
CA LEU A 120 -6.23 2.11 7.52
C LEU A 120 -7.67 2.34 7.99
N GLN A 121 -8.18 3.56 7.92
CA GLN A 121 -9.58 3.83 8.26
C GLN A 121 -10.52 3.08 7.32
N VAL A 122 -10.21 3.02 6.03
CA VAL A 122 -10.96 2.24 5.05
C VAL A 122 -10.93 0.74 5.39
N ASP A 123 -9.74 0.20 5.68
CA ASP A 123 -9.58 -1.20 6.09
C ASP A 123 -10.39 -1.52 7.35
N VAL A 124 -10.29 -0.70 8.39
CA VAL A 124 -11.05 -0.90 9.63
C VAL A 124 -12.55 -0.84 9.38
N LEU A 125 -13.04 0.09 8.55
CA LEU A 125 -14.48 0.20 8.29
C LEU A 125 -15.01 -0.96 7.43
N THR A 126 -14.17 -1.50 6.55
CA THR A 126 -14.49 -2.66 5.72
C THR A 126 -14.42 -3.96 6.55
N SER A 127 -13.48 -4.06 7.50
CA SER A 127 -13.29 -5.24 8.37
C SER A 127 -14.10 -5.23 9.67
N ALA A 128 -14.50 -4.07 10.21
CA ALA A 128 -15.26 -3.98 11.46
C ALA A 128 -16.70 -4.50 11.36
N HIS A 129 -17.17 -4.80 10.15
CA HIS A 129 -18.43 -5.48 9.90
C HIS A 129 -18.29 -7.02 9.96
N LEU A 130 -17.11 -7.55 10.27
CA LEU A 130 -16.89 -8.98 10.53
C LEU A 130 -17.36 -9.35 11.94
N ASN A 131 -18.67 -9.29 12.18
CA ASN A 131 -19.28 -10.19 13.14
C ASN A 131 -19.19 -11.61 12.57
N TRP A 132 -18.84 -12.58 13.42
CA TRP A 132 -18.70 -14.00 13.03
C TRP A 132 -19.92 -14.48 12.22
N GLY A 133 -19.75 -14.62 10.90
CA GLY A 133 -20.76 -15.16 9.98
C GLY A 133 -21.45 -14.16 9.05
N GLU A 134 -21.20 -12.85 9.13
CA GLU A 134 -21.76 -11.87 8.18
C GLU A 134 -20.75 -11.48 7.08
N GLN A 135 -21.26 -11.32 5.85
CA GLN A 135 -20.48 -10.88 4.70
C GLN A 135 -19.95 -9.45 4.93
N PRO A 136 -18.72 -9.12 4.48
CA PRO A 136 -18.18 -7.77 4.58
C PRO A 136 -19.16 -6.77 3.93
N GLN A 137 -19.70 -5.83 4.72
CA GLN A 137 -20.52 -4.77 4.14
C GLN A 137 -19.63 -3.66 3.59
N PRO A 138 -19.93 -3.16 2.37
CA PRO A 138 -19.18 -2.04 1.81
C PRO A 138 -19.30 -0.81 2.72
N PRO A 139 -18.22 -0.02 2.88
CA PRO A 139 -18.30 1.24 3.59
C PRO A 139 -19.33 2.17 2.94
N SER A 140 -20.07 2.92 3.75
CA SER A 140 -21.05 3.88 3.26
C SER A 140 -20.41 4.90 2.31
N ASP A 141 -21.06 5.19 1.18
CA ASP A 141 -20.65 6.24 0.22
C ASP A 141 -20.33 7.58 0.89
N LEU A 142 -21.04 7.89 1.98
CA LEU A 142 -20.79 9.11 2.75
C LEU A 142 -19.40 9.13 3.37
N ILE A 143 -18.95 7.99 3.91
CA ILE A 143 -17.63 7.88 4.55
C ILE A 143 -16.53 7.97 3.50
N ILE A 144 -16.69 7.26 2.37
CA ILE A 144 -15.77 7.35 1.23
C ILE A 144 -15.64 8.79 0.76
N LYS A 145 -16.77 9.50 0.61
CA LYS A 145 -16.77 10.90 0.22
C LYS A 145 -16.02 11.77 1.23
N VAL A 146 -16.25 11.58 2.54
CA VAL A 146 -15.52 12.32 3.59
C VAL A 146 -14.01 12.09 3.50
N LEU A 147 -13.58 10.83 3.29
CA LEU A 147 -12.15 10.51 3.16
C LEU A 147 -11.52 11.11 1.89
N LEU A 148 -12.24 11.08 0.76
CA LEU A 148 -11.79 11.75 -0.47
C LEU A 148 -11.75 13.27 -0.32
N ASP A 149 -12.74 13.88 0.34
CA ASP A 149 -12.77 15.31 0.64
C ASP A 149 -11.60 15.70 1.56
N ASP A 150 -11.27 14.88 2.54
CA ASP A 150 -10.14 15.12 3.45
C ASP A 150 -8.78 14.94 2.75
N LEU A 151 -8.67 14.01 1.79
CA LEU A 151 -7.50 13.88 0.93
C LEU A 151 -7.35 15.09 -0.01
N ALA A 152 -8.45 15.57 -0.59
CA ALA A 152 -8.46 16.76 -1.44
C ALA A 152 -8.03 18.01 -0.66
N LYS A 153 -8.60 18.24 0.54
CA LYS A 153 -8.14 19.31 1.44
C LYS A 153 -6.67 19.18 1.77
N PHE A 154 -6.19 17.96 2.04
CA PHE A 154 -4.78 17.75 2.32
C PHE A 154 -3.90 18.10 1.11
N ARG A 155 -4.31 17.75 -0.10
CA ARG A 155 -3.63 18.09 -1.36
C ARG A 155 -3.55 19.62 -1.54
N GLU A 156 -4.61 20.35 -1.24
CA GLU A 156 -4.62 21.83 -1.25
C GLU A 156 -3.73 22.45 -0.17
N GLU A 157 -3.59 21.79 0.98
CA GLU A 157 -2.76 22.24 2.08
C GLU A 157 -1.26 22.01 1.87
N VAL A 158 -0.84 21.27 0.82
CA VAL A 158 0.57 20.99 0.53
C VAL A 158 1.29 22.30 0.17
N PRO A 159 2.37 22.65 0.89
CA PRO A 159 3.17 23.82 0.55
C PRO A 159 3.78 23.73 -0.86
N ALA A 160 3.87 24.87 -1.57
CA ALA A 160 4.34 24.92 -2.96
C ALA A 160 5.75 24.34 -3.19
N ASN A 161 6.60 24.33 -2.16
CA ASN A 161 7.92 23.71 -2.20
C ASN A 161 7.88 22.18 -2.19
N PHE A 162 6.78 21.58 -1.70
CA PHE A 162 6.56 20.13 -1.65
C PHE A 162 5.61 19.61 -2.73
N THR A 163 4.91 20.50 -3.43
CA THR A 163 4.04 20.13 -4.57
C THR A 163 4.81 19.46 -5.70
N LYS A 164 6.14 19.64 -5.78
CA LYS A 164 7.00 18.97 -6.77
C LYS A 164 7.51 17.61 -6.31
N THR A 165 7.30 17.24 -5.05
CA THR A 165 7.85 16.01 -4.49
C THR A 165 7.02 14.80 -4.93
N ARG A 166 7.53 14.04 -5.90
CA ARG A 166 6.84 12.88 -6.50
C ARG A 166 6.41 11.82 -5.50
N PHE A 167 7.19 11.61 -4.44
CA PHE A 167 6.82 10.69 -3.35
C PHE A 167 5.50 11.08 -2.68
N VAL A 168 5.25 12.37 -2.46
CA VAL A 168 4.00 12.83 -1.85
C VAL A 168 2.82 12.58 -2.78
N GLU A 169 2.97 12.91 -4.07
CA GLU A 169 1.94 12.66 -5.09
C GLU A 169 1.62 11.17 -5.21
N LEU A 170 2.65 10.30 -5.24
CA LEU A 170 2.49 8.85 -5.33
C LEU A 170 1.72 8.28 -4.14
N TYR A 171 2.01 8.72 -2.91
CA TYR A 171 1.28 8.26 -1.73
C TYR A 171 -0.17 8.78 -1.72
N MET A 172 -0.41 10.02 -2.15
CA MET A 172 -1.77 10.56 -2.24
C MET A 172 -2.60 9.83 -3.31
N SER A 173 -2.04 9.64 -4.50
CA SER A 173 -2.70 8.92 -5.60
C SER A 173 -2.98 7.46 -5.21
N HIS A 174 -2.04 6.80 -4.53
CA HIS A 174 -2.26 5.45 -4.00
C HIS A 174 -3.40 5.41 -2.96
N THR A 175 -3.41 6.33 -1.99
CA THR A 175 -4.47 6.40 -0.99
C THR A 175 -5.83 6.66 -1.63
N GLU A 176 -5.91 7.53 -2.63
CA GLU A 176 -7.13 7.77 -3.42
C GLU A 176 -7.64 6.48 -4.07
N MET A 177 -6.75 5.75 -4.76
CA MET A 177 -7.07 4.45 -5.37
C MET A 177 -7.57 3.45 -4.32
N MET A 178 -6.93 3.35 -3.15
CA MET A 178 -7.33 2.41 -2.10
C MET A 178 -8.67 2.78 -1.45
N ILE A 179 -8.97 4.08 -1.28
CA ILE A 179 -10.29 4.53 -0.83
C ILE A 179 -11.36 4.13 -1.85
N ARG A 180 -11.11 4.36 -3.15
CA ARG A 180 -12.06 4.01 -4.23
C ARG A 180 -12.23 2.50 -4.42
N LYS A 181 -11.17 1.72 -4.23
CA LYS A 181 -11.20 0.25 -4.26
C LYS A 181 -12.23 -0.32 -3.28
N SER A 182 -12.37 0.28 -2.10
CA SER A 182 -13.28 -0.23 -1.05
C SER A 182 -14.76 -0.24 -1.45
N VAL A 183 -15.11 0.48 -2.51
CA VAL A 183 -16.48 0.58 -3.03
C VAL A 183 -16.76 -0.44 -4.13
N ILE A 184 -15.72 -1.12 -4.62
CA ILE A 184 -15.91 -2.26 -5.51
C ILE A 184 -16.48 -3.34 -4.60
N THR A 185 -17.81 -3.52 -4.63
CA THR A 185 -18.53 -4.67 -4.07
C THR A 185 -19.63 -5.04 -5.07
N LYS A 186 -19.86 -6.35 -5.31
CA LYS A 186 -20.91 -6.79 -6.25
C LYS A 186 -22.24 -6.20 -5.76
N PRO A 187 -23.03 -5.54 -6.63
CA PRO A 187 -24.36 -5.10 -6.24
C PRO A 187 -25.16 -6.32 -5.78
N ASP A 188 -25.85 -6.18 -4.64
CA ASP A 188 -26.82 -7.19 -4.20
C ASP A 188 -27.80 -7.43 -5.35
N GLN A 189 -27.91 -8.68 -5.81
CA GLN A 189 -28.71 -9.08 -6.98
C GLN A 189 -30.19 -8.66 -6.87
N LYS A 190 -30.62 -8.22 -5.68
CA LYS A 190 -31.98 -7.79 -5.37
C LYS A 190 -32.29 -6.33 -5.71
N ILE A 191 -31.29 -5.48 -6.01
CA ILE A 191 -31.51 -4.06 -6.28
C ILE A 191 -31.45 -3.79 -7.78
N ASP A 192 -32.55 -4.04 -8.47
CA ASP A 192 -32.69 -3.76 -9.91
C ASP A 192 -33.05 -2.29 -10.17
N MET A 193 -32.15 -1.38 -9.77
CA MET A 193 -32.27 0.05 -10.09
C MET A 193 -31.20 0.46 -11.09
N ALA A 194 -31.62 0.87 -12.30
CA ALA A 194 -30.72 1.33 -13.35
C ALA A 194 -29.78 2.48 -12.90
N ALA A 195 -30.23 3.33 -11.97
CA ALA A 195 -29.42 4.39 -11.37
C ALA A 195 -28.24 3.87 -10.54
N GLU A 196 -28.40 2.75 -9.81
CA GLU A 196 -27.32 2.17 -9.02
C GLU A 196 -26.29 1.48 -9.92
N LYS A 197 -26.73 0.85 -11.02
CA LYS A 197 -25.84 0.27 -12.04
C LYS A 197 -24.94 1.35 -12.67
N VAL A 198 -25.51 2.49 -13.07
CA VAL A 198 -24.71 3.62 -13.61
C VAL A 198 -23.70 4.12 -12.59
N LYS A 199 -24.10 4.22 -11.32
CA LYS A 199 -23.23 4.66 -10.23
C LYS A 199 -22.09 3.66 -9.97
N ASN A 200 -22.34 2.36 -10.07
CA ASN A 200 -21.32 1.33 -9.98
C ASN A 200 -20.30 1.42 -11.12
N LEU A 201 -20.76 1.56 -12.36
CA LEU A 201 -19.87 1.74 -13.52
C LEU A 201 -18.99 2.98 -13.35
N GLN A 202 -19.55 4.09 -12.85
CA GLN A 202 -18.77 5.30 -12.55
C GLN A 202 -17.70 5.06 -11.46
N ARG A 203 -18.01 4.27 -10.42
CA ARG A 203 -17.04 3.92 -9.37
C ARG A 203 -15.90 3.05 -9.91
N LEU A 204 -16.22 2.08 -10.77
CA LEU A 204 -15.22 1.24 -11.43
C LEU A 204 -14.30 2.07 -12.32
N GLU A 205 -14.87 2.96 -13.14
CA GLU A 205 -14.12 3.87 -14.01
C GLU A 205 -13.18 4.78 -13.21
N GLN A 206 -13.68 5.42 -12.15
CA GLN A 206 -12.86 6.27 -11.29
C GLN A 206 -11.72 5.50 -10.59
N THR A 207 -11.93 4.21 -10.29
CA THR A 207 -10.89 3.37 -9.71
C THR A 207 -9.84 3.01 -10.75
N LEU A 208 -10.26 2.74 -11.99
CA LEU A 208 -9.34 2.52 -13.11
C LEU A 208 -8.49 3.76 -13.39
N GLU A 209 -9.11 4.94 -13.49
CA GLU A 209 -8.42 6.22 -13.70
C GLU A 209 -7.38 6.48 -12.60
N SER A 210 -7.71 6.19 -11.34
CA SER A 210 -6.77 6.38 -10.22
C SER A 210 -5.58 5.42 -10.30
N ALA A 211 -5.80 4.18 -10.76
CA ALA A 211 -4.73 3.21 -10.96
C ALA A 211 -3.83 3.59 -12.16
N GLU A 212 -4.42 4.09 -13.25
CA GLU A 212 -3.71 4.62 -14.42
C GLU A 212 -2.85 5.83 -14.04
N GLU A 213 -3.39 6.76 -13.25
CA GLU A 213 -2.66 7.94 -12.75
C GLU A 213 -1.45 7.50 -11.91
N TRP A 214 -1.66 6.58 -10.96
CA TRP A 214 -0.59 6.09 -10.10
C TRP A 214 0.52 5.39 -10.90
N LEU A 215 0.16 4.53 -11.86
CA LEU A 215 1.14 3.90 -12.77
C LEU A 215 1.85 4.93 -13.65
N GLY A 216 1.14 5.96 -14.11
CA GLY A 216 1.72 7.08 -14.83
C GLY A 216 2.79 7.79 -14.01
N LEU A 217 2.51 8.08 -12.74
CA LEU A 217 3.49 8.68 -11.82
C LEU A 217 4.71 7.76 -11.62
N LEU A 218 4.48 6.45 -11.41
CA LEU A 218 5.56 5.48 -11.21
C LEU A 218 6.47 5.37 -12.44
N PHE A 219 5.88 5.22 -13.64
CA PHE A 219 6.65 5.03 -14.87
C PHE A 219 7.23 6.31 -15.47
N ASN A 220 6.83 7.48 -14.99
CA ASN A 220 7.43 8.76 -15.39
C ASN A 220 8.49 9.25 -14.38
N MET A 221 8.73 8.50 -13.30
CA MET A 221 9.76 8.83 -12.32
C MET A 221 11.18 8.78 -12.93
N PRO A 222 12.10 9.70 -12.59
CA PRO A 222 13.51 9.58 -12.96
C PRO A 222 14.19 8.38 -12.28
N ASP A 223 15.22 7.80 -12.91
CA ASP A 223 15.92 6.63 -12.37
C ASP A 223 16.62 6.92 -11.03
N ASP A 224 17.09 8.15 -10.81
CA ASP A 224 17.71 8.58 -9.55
C ASP A 224 16.71 8.65 -8.39
N GLU A 225 15.47 9.07 -8.65
CA GLU A 225 14.40 9.05 -7.65
C GLU A 225 13.92 7.61 -7.37
N MET A 226 13.94 6.73 -8.38
CA MET A 226 13.59 5.32 -8.22
C MET A 226 14.51 4.56 -7.27
N LEU A 227 15.76 5.00 -7.08
CA LEU A 227 16.65 4.40 -6.09
C LEU A 227 16.18 4.61 -4.65
N GLY A 228 15.31 5.60 -4.41
CA GLY A 228 14.68 5.86 -3.11
C GLY A 228 13.47 4.96 -2.80
N ILE A 229 13.14 4.01 -3.68
CA ILE A 229 12.00 3.10 -3.52
C ILE A 229 12.22 2.18 -2.31
N ASN A 230 11.29 2.24 -1.37
CA ASN A 230 11.24 1.38 -0.19
C ASN A 230 10.29 0.19 -0.41
N VAL A 231 10.17 -0.68 0.60
CA VAL A 231 9.26 -1.85 0.55
C VAL A 231 7.79 -1.45 0.41
N ASP A 232 7.40 -0.26 0.86
CA ASP A 232 6.01 0.23 0.77
C ASP A 232 5.62 0.44 -0.69
N PHE A 233 6.53 0.95 -1.52
CA PHE A 233 6.31 1.09 -2.96
C PHE A 233 6.08 -0.23 -3.66
N CYS A 234 6.86 -1.27 -3.33
CA CYS A 234 6.62 -2.60 -3.86
C CYS A 234 5.22 -3.09 -3.46
N SER A 235 4.81 -2.83 -2.22
CA SER A 235 3.49 -3.19 -1.71
C SER A 235 2.37 -2.42 -2.43
N HIS A 236 2.54 -1.12 -2.67
CA HIS A 236 1.62 -0.29 -3.45
C HIS A 236 1.51 -0.75 -4.90
N PHE A 237 2.63 -1.13 -5.52
CA PHE A 237 2.64 -1.69 -6.87
C PHE A 237 1.84 -3.00 -6.92
N MET A 238 2.09 -3.90 -5.97
CA MET A 238 1.36 -5.15 -5.85
C MET A 238 -0.14 -4.92 -5.67
N GLN A 239 -0.54 -3.99 -4.79
CA GLN A 239 -1.94 -3.65 -4.58
C GLN A 239 -2.59 -3.05 -5.83
N THR A 240 -1.85 -2.24 -6.58
CA THR A 240 -2.32 -1.68 -7.87
C THR A 240 -2.53 -2.79 -8.90
N LEU A 241 -1.60 -3.73 -9.03
CA LEU A 241 -1.76 -4.89 -9.90
C LEU A 241 -2.99 -5.72 -9.54
N VAL A 242 -3.25 -5.93 -8.25
CA VAL A 242 -4.45 -6.63 -7.77
C VAL A 242 -5.73 -5.88 -8.15
N VAL A 243 -5.76 -4.55 -8.00
CA VAL A 243 -6.90 -3.73 -8.41
C VAL A 243 -7.16 -3.85 -9.91
N LEU A 244 -6.12 -3.71 -10.73
CA LEU A 244 -6.24 -3.80 -12.18
C LEU A 244 -6.64 -5.19 -12.65
N PHE A 245 -6.07 -6.23 -12.05
CA PHE A 245 -6.44 -7.61 -12.35
C PHE A 245 -7.92 -7.86 -12.06
N ARG A 246 -8.41 -7.37 -10.93
CA ARG A 246 -9.84 -7.45 -10.58
C ARG A 246 -10.71 -6.67 -11.55
N LEU A 247 -10.34 -5.44 -11.92
CA LEU A 247 -11.09 -4.65 -12.91
C LEU A 247 -11.15 -5.33 -14.29
N ASN A 248 -10.07 -6.02 -14.70
CA ASN A 248 -9.97 -6.77 -15.96
C ASN A 248 -10.78 -8.09 -15.97
N THR A 249 -11.12 -8.60 -14.80
CA THR A 249 -11.87 -9.85 -14.61
C THR A 249 -13.29 -9.63 -14.07
N HIS A 250 -13.62 -8.39 -13.67
CA HIS A 250 -14.92 -8.02 -13.12
C HIS A 250 -16.04 -8.23 -14.15
N ASP A 251 -17.12 -8.87 -13.70
CA ASP A 251 -18.25 -9.23 -14.54
C ASP A 251 -19.48 -8.39 -14.15
N GLU A 252 -19.72 -7.31 -14.89
CA GLU A 252 -20.85 -6.41 -14.70
C GLU A 252 -21.43 -5.96 -16.05
N ALA A 253 -22.75 -5.95 -16.17
CA ALA A 253 -23.43 -5.58 -17.40
C ALA A 253 -23.12 -4.11 -17.76
N GLY A 254 -22.51 -3.90 -18.94
CA GLY A 254 -22.06 -2.58 -19.40
C GLY A 254 -20.58 -2.27 -19.12
N TRP A 255 -19.87 -3.15 -18.41
CA TRP A 255 -18.42 -3.07 -18.19
C TRP A 255 -17.67 -3.86 -19.27
N SER A 256 -16.96 -3.16 -20.17
CA SER A 256 -16.28 -3.79 -21.31
C SER A 256 -14.89 -4.31 -20.93
N LYS A 257 -14.79 -5.61 -20.64
CA LYS A 257 -13.51 -6.28 -20.35
C LYS A 257 -12.47 -6.06 -21.46
N GLU A 258 -12.88 -5.99 -22.72
CA GLU A 258 -11.99 -5.77 -23.85
C GLU A 258 -11.41 -4.35 -23.87
N GLU A 259 -12.22 -3.34 -23.55
CA GLU A 259 -11.76 -1.95 -23.49
C GLU A 259 -10.77 -1.73 -22.35
N ILE A 260 -11.02 -2.35 -21.19
CA ILE A 260 -10.15 -2.26 -20.02
C ILE A 260 -8.84 -2.98 -20.28
N ARG A 261 -8.85 -4.16 -20.93
CA ARG A 261 -7.62 -4.85 -21.33
C ARG A 261 -6.80 -4.02 -22.31
N LYS A 262 -7.44 -3.22 -23.18
CA LYS A 262 -6.73 -2.30 -24.08
C LYS A 262 -6.09 -1.12 -23.34
N ARG A 263 -6.77 -0.60 -22.32
CA ARG A 263 -6.28 0.54 -21.51
C ARG A 263 -5.23 0.15 -20.48
N ALA A 264 -5.47 -0.95 -19.77
CA ALA A 264 -4.69 -1.42 -18.64
C ALA A 264 -4.42 -2.93 -18.74
N ASP A 265 -3.63 -3.33 -19.74
CA ASP A 265 -3.12 -4.69 -19.86
C ASP A 265 -2.12 -4.97 -18.73
N VAL A 266 -2.57 -5.73 -17.73
CA VAL A 266 -1.79 -6.07 -16.54
C VAL A 266 -0.51 -6.82 -16.89
N ILE A 267 -0.53 -7.64 -17.93
CA ILE A 267 0.62 -8.43 -18.39
C ILE A 267 1.69 -7.50 -18.98
N GLN A 268 1.28 -6.52 -19.80
CA GLN A 268 2.18 -5.49 -20.33
C GLN A 268 2.72 -4.56 -19.23
N ILE A 269 1.88 -4.21 -18.24
CA ILE A 269 2.30 -3.38 -17.09
C ILE A 269 3.40 -4.09 -16.29
N ILE A 270 3.26 -5.39 -16.04
CA ILE A 270 4.28 -6.19 -15.36
C ILE A 270 5.58 -6.22 -16.19
N ASP A 271 5.49 -6.45 -17.50
CA ASP A 271 6.68 -6.45 -18.38
C ASP A 271 7.41 -5.11 -18.35
N ARG A 272 6.66 -4.01 -18.47
CA ARG A 272 7.21 -2.66 -18.43
C ARG A 272 7.94 -2.41 -17.11
N CYS A 273 7.40 -2.88 -15.99
CA CYS A 273 8.04 -2.78 -14.68
C CYS A 273 9.32 -3.61 -14.60
N CYS A 274 9.30 -4.87 -15.08
CA CYS A 274 10.49 -5.72 -15.16
C CYS A 274 11.61 -5.07 -16.00
N ILE A 275 11.29 -4.53 -17.18
CA ILE A 275 12.27 -3.83 -18.04
C ILE A 275 12.91 -2.66 -17.29
N ARG A 276 12.09 -1.87 -16.60
CA ARG A 276 12.53 -0.69 -15.85
C ARG A 276 13.43 -1.06 -14.66
N ILE A 277 13.07 -2.08 -13.88
CA ILE A 277 13.89 -2.57 -12.75
C ILE A 277 15.24 -3.11 -13.25
N ASN A 278 15.24 -3.86 -14.36
CA ASN A 278 16.48 -4.36 -14.96
C ASN A 278 17.37 -3.21 -15.49
N GLY A 279 16.76 -2.18 -16.09
CA GLY A 279 17.48 -0.96 -16.49
C GLY A 279 18.13 -0.25 -15.31
N LEU A 280 17.42 -0.17 -14.17
CA LEU A 280 17.95 0.40 -12.94
C LEU A 280 19.12 -0.41 -12.36
N ALA A 281 19.04 -1.75 -12.39
CA ALA A 281 20.13 -2.61 -11.96
C ALA A 281 21.41 -2.39 -12.79
N ALA A 282 21.26 -2.22 -14.10
CA ALA A 282 22.36 -1.88 -15.00
C ALA A 282 22.92 -0.46 -14.72
N TYR A 283 22.05 0.51 -14.41
CA TYR A 283 22.45 1.88 -14.09
C TYR A 283 23.29 1.99 -12.81
N VAL A 284 22.98 1.18 -11.79
CA VAL A 284 23.67 1.21 -10.48
C VAL A 284 24.93 0.35 -10.47
N GLU A 285 25.25 -0.34 -11.57
CA GLU A 285 26.35 -1.31 -11.65
C GLU A 285 26.29 -2.35 -10.51
N VAL A 286 25.07 -2.78 -10.13
CA VAL A 286 24.93 -3.83 -9.12
C VAL A 286 25.46 -5.13 -9.71
N GLU A 287 26.69 -5.47 -9.35
CA GLU A 287 27.29 -6.76 -9.68
C GLU A 287 26.40 -7.85 -9.05
N GLU A 288 25.78 -8.69 -9.89
CA GLU A 288 24.99 -9.81 -9.40
C GLU A 288 25.89 -10.68 -8.53
N SER A 289 25.62 -10.70 -7.22
CA SER A 289 26.45 -11.48 -6.32
C SER A 289 26.35 -12.94 -6.72
N LEU A 290 27.48 -13.57 -7.04
CA LEU A 290 27.61 -15.00 -7.39
C LEU A 290 27.23 -15.97 -6.24
N GLY A 291 26.62 -15.46 -5.16
CA GLY A 291 26.20 -16.22 -3.99
C GLY A 291 24.70 -16.58 -4.00
N PRO A 292 24.21 -17.30 -2.97
CA PRO A 292 22.81 -17.73 -2.87
C PRO A 292 21.82 -16.58 -2.61
N TYR A 293 22.31 -15.37 -2.31
CA TYR A 293 21.49 -14.20 -2.02
C TYR A 293 21.33 -13.35 -3.28
N LYS A 294 20.13 -13.37 -3.87
CA LYS A 294 19.78 -12.45 -4.95
C LYS A 294 19.62 -11.03 -4.41
N GLY A 295 20.08 -10.04 -5.18
CA GLY A 295 19.83 -8.63 -4.88
C GLY A 295 18.33 -8.30 -4.90
N LEU A 296 17.93 -7.22 -4.23
CA LEU A 296 16.52 -6.83 -4.13
C LEU A 296 15.88 -6.65 -5.52
N LEU A 297 16.57 -6.01 -6.46
CA LEU A 297 16.06 -5.76 -7.81
C LEU A 297 15.85 -7.04 -8.62
N SER A 298 16.76 -8.01 -8.51
CA SER A 298 16.60 -9.30 -9.20
C SER A 298 15.51 -10.14 -8.55
N PHE A 299 15.42 -10.14 -7.21
CA PHE A 299 14.29 -10.77 -6.50
C PHE A 299 12.94 -10.16 -6.90
N THR A 300 12.82 -8.84 -6.98
CA THR A 300 11.57 -8.18 -7.40
C THR A 300 11.21 -8.56 -8.84
N THR A 301 12.19 -8.60 -9.75
CA THR A 301 11.96 -9.00 -11.14
C THR A 301 11.46 -10.45 -11.24
N ASP A 302 12.05 -11.36 -10.46
CA ASP A 302 11.63 -12.76 -10.39
C ASP A 302 10.22 -12.90 -9.82
N LEU A 303 9.90 -12.19 -8.75
CA LEU A 303 8.56 -12.16 -8.17
C LEU A 303 7.53 -11.68 -9.20
N LEU A 304 7.82 -10.58 -9.90
CA LEU A 304 6.94 -10.03 -10.94
C LEU A 304 6.70 -11.01 -12.11
N LYS A 305 7.75 -11.71 -12.55
CA LYS A 305 7.63 -12.77 -13.55
C LYS A 305 6.76 -13.92 -13.07
N ALA A 306 6.87 -14.34 -11.80
CA ALA A 306 5.99 -15.36 -11.24
C ALA A 306 4.53 -14.90 -11.22
N ILE A 307 4.26 -13.66 -10.78
CA ILE A 307 2.91 -13.06 -10.78
C ILE A 307 2.34 -12.99 -12.20
N ARG A 308 3.14 -12.58 -13.19
CA ARG A 308 2.75 -12.58 -14.60
C ARG A 308 2.26 -13.95 -15.06
N THR A 309 3.01 -15.01 -14.73
CA THR A 309 2.64 -16.39 -15.09
C THR A 309 1.31 -16.78 -14.46
N LEU A 310 1.10 -16.44 -13.18
CA LEU A 310 -0.14 -16.72 -12.47
C LEU A 310 -1.34 -15.95 -13.06
N PHE A 311 -1.17 -14.67 -13.38
CA PHE A 311 -2.23 -13.87 -14.00
C PHE A 311 -2.58 -14.38 -15.40
N SER A 312 -1.56 -14.76 -16.18
CA SER A 312 -1.76 -15.32 -17.52
C SER A 312 -2.55 -16.62 -17.47
N ARG A 313 -2.27 -17.48 -16.48
CA ARG A 313 -2.99 -18.73 -16.25
C ARG A 313 -4.47 -18.47 -15.91
N GLU A 314 -4.73 -17.52 -15.02
CA GLU A 314 -6.10 -17.21 -14.61
C GLU A 314 -6.93 -16.58 -15.73
N ILE A 315 -6.35 -15.63 -16.49
CA ILE A 315 -7.02 -15.02 -17.65
C ILE A 315 -7.38 -16.09 -18.70
N LYS A 316 -6.49 -17.06 -18.94
CA LYS A 316 -6.77 -18.19 -19.85
C LYS A 316 -7.86 -19.11 -19.31
N SER A 317 -7.84 -19.42 -18.02
CA SER A 317 -8.87 -20.24 -17.35
C SER A 317 -10.27 -19.64 -17.54
N GLN A 318 -10.42 -18.33 -17.31
CA GLN A 318 -11.69 -17.63 -17.49
C GLN A 318 -12.15 -17.60 -18.95
N ALA A 319 -11.23 -17.40 -19.90
CA ALA A 319 -11.56 -17.44 -21.32
C ALA A 319 -12.03 -18.83 -21.80
N VAL A 320 -11.58 -19.90 -21.13
CA VAL A 320 -12.06 -21.27 -21.37
C VAL A 320 -13.41 -21.51 -20.70
N ALA A 321 -13.63 -21.00 -19.48
CA ALA A 321 -14.90 -21.12 -18.77
C ALA A 321 -16.06 -20.37 -19.47
N ASP A 322 -15.76 -19.25 -20.15
CA ASP A 322 -16.73 -18.48 -20.93
C ASP A 322 -17.14 -19.17 -22.25
N ARG A 323 -16.51 -20.30 -22.63
CA ARG A 323 -16.91 -21.13 -23.77
C ARG A 323 -17.66 -22.37 -23.26
N GLU A 324 -18.91 -22.57 -23.69
CA GLU A 324 -19.66 -23.81 -23.48
C GLU A 324 -18.87 -25.05 -23.96
N PRO A 325 -19.13 -26.25 -23.40
CA PRO A 325 -18.20 -27.38 -23.47
C PRO A 325 -18.28 -28.11 -24.80
N GLU A 326 -17.66 -27.55 -25.84
CA GLU A 326 -17.27 -28.34 -27.01
C GLU A 326 -15.90 -28.97 -26.78
N ALA A 327 -15.88 -30.30 -26.91
CA ALA A 327 -14.77 -31.24 -26.73
C ALA A 327 -13.36 -30.61 -26.71
N PHE A 328 -12.84 -30.39 -25.51
CA PHE A 328 -11.48 -29.91 -25.28
C PHE A 328 -10.46 -30.95 -25.77
N GLN A 329 -9.80 -30.67 -26.90
CA GLN A 329 -8.62 -31.42 -27.31
C GLN A 329 -7.44 -30.93 -26.48
N VAL A 330 -6.82 -31.84 -25.72
CA VAL A 330 -5.64 -31.63 -24.85
C VAL A 330 -4.41 -31.09 -25.63
N SER A 331 -4.49 -31.01 -26.96
CA SER A 331 -3.44 -30.56 -27.86
C SER A 331 -3.19 -29.05 -27.89
N ASP A 332 -4.11 -28.21 -27.41
CA ASP A 332 -3.96 -26.74 -27.47
C ASP A 332 -3.22 -26.14 -26.25
N LEU A 333 -2.75 -26.98 -25.33
CA LEU A 333 -1.97 -26.57 -24.15
C LEU A 333 -0.46 -26.39 -24.44
N GLU A 334 0.01 -26.67 -25.65
CA GLU A 334 1.41 -26.43 -26.02
C GLU A 334 1.63 -24.95 -26.41
N MET A 335 1.81 -24.09 -25.41
CA MET A 335 2.56 -22.86 -25.59
C MET A 335 3.83 -22.90 -24.75
N THR A 336 4.93 -23.27 -25.43
CA THR A 336 6.31 -22.86 -25.14
C THR A 336 6.65 -22.64 -23.66
N GLU A 337 6.97 -23.73 -22.96
CA GLU A 337 7.75 -23.76 -21.70
C GLU A 337 9.21 -23.29 -21.91
N GLN A 338 9.41 -22.22 -22.66
CA GLN A 338 10.70 -21.57 -22.84
C GLN A 338 10.58 -20.15 -22.34
N ASP A 339 10.45 -20.01 -21.03
CA ASP A 339 11.40 -19.24 -20.23
C ASP A 339 10.88 -19.11 -18.79
N ILE A 340 11.77 -19.44 -17.84
CA ILE A 340 11.67 -19.28 -16.38
C ILE A 340 11.06 -20.47 -15.63
N ASN A 341 11.94 -21.44 -15.31
CA ASN A 341 11.67 -22.54 -14.38
C ASN A 341 11.82 -22.03 -12.93
N PHE A 342 10.77 -21.45 -12.36
CA PHE A 342 10.72 -21.20 -10.91
C PHE A 342 10.59 -22.54 -10.17
N SER A 343 11.19 -22.68 -8.99
CA SER A 343 10.87 -23.85 -8.17
C SER A 343 9.38 -23.83 -7.80
N GLU A 344 8.72 -24.98 -7.88
CA GLU A 344 7.33 -25.12 -7.40
C GLU A 344 7.18 -24.63 -5.95
N GLU A 345 8.24 -24.78 -5.15
CA GLU A 345 8.34 -24.27 -3.79
C GLU A 345 8.27 -22.73 -3.69
N PHE A 346 8.91 -22.01 -4.63
CA PHE A 346 8.83 -20.54 -4.67
C PHE A 346 7.43 -20.08 -5.06
N LEU A 347 6.82 -20.72 -6.06
CA LEU A 347 5.45 -20.43 -6.46
C LEU A 347 4.45 -20.75 -5.35
N ALA A 348 4.63 -21.87 -4.65
CA ALA A 348 3.82 -22.23 -3.48
C ALA A 348 3.95 -21.17 -2.37
N SER A 349 5.19 -20.72 -2.07
CA SER A 349 5.41 -19.67 -1.09
C SER A 349 4.74 -18.34 -1.46
N VAL A 350 4.74 -17.94 -2.74
CA VAL A 350 4.03 -16.73 -3.19
C VAL A 350 2.52 -16.92 -3.09
N CYS A 351 2.01 -18.11 -3.44
CA CYS A 351 0.60 -18.45 -3.35
C CYS A 351 0.07 -18.45 -1.90
N GLU A 352 0.92 -18.75 -0.92
CA GLU A 352 0.57 -18.74 0.51
C GLU A 352 0.66 -17.35 1.16
N GLU A 353 1.18 -16.34 0.47
CA GLU A 353 1.28 -14.99 1.05
C GLU A 353 -0.11 -14.35 1.20
N PRO A 354 -0.48 -13.81 2.38
CA PRO A 354 -1.84 -13.31 2.61
C PRO A 354 -2.34 -12.24 1.63
N TRP A 355 -1.46 -11.38 1.12
CA TRP A 355 -1.84 -10.38 0.09
C TRP A 355 -2.15 -11.00 -1.27
N PHE A 356 -1.56 -12.17 -1.55
CA PHE A 356 -1.78 -12.95 -2.76
C PHE A 356 -2.96 -13.91 -2.59
N VAL A 357 -3.14 -14.47 -1.39
CA VAL A 357 -4.35 -15.22 -1.02
C VAL A 357 -5.57 -14.30 -1.11
N ASP A 358 -5.53 -13.09 -0.54
CA ASP A 358 -6.60 -12.08 -0.67
C ASP A 358 -6.96 -11.79 -2.14
N MET A 359 -6.04 -11.99 -3.10
CA MET A 359 -6.28 -11.80 -4.52
C MET A 359 -7.27 -12.83 -5.10
N PHE A 360 -7.22 -14.07 -4.60
CA PHE A 360 -8.03 -15.21 -5.04
C PHE A 360 -9.10 -15.64 -4.03
N ASP A 361 -9.01 -15.19 -2.79
CA ASP A 361 -9.99 -15.45 -1.74
C ASP A 361 -11.33 -14.79 -2.04
N ALA A 362 -12.36 -15.34 -1.40
CA ALA A 362 -13.73 -15.40 -1.88
C ALA A 362 -14.71 -14.29 -1.45
N PRO A 363 -14.39 -12.99 -1.29
CA PRO A 363 -15.48 -12.00 -1.25
C PRO A 363 -16.23 -11.89 -2.60
N TRP A 364 -15.78 -12.59 -3.65
CA TRP A 364 -16.26 -12.39 -5.02
C TRP A 364 -16.72 -13.64 -5.76
N TYR A 365 -16.32 -14.84 -5.31
CA TYR A 365 -16.93 -16.08 -5.76
C TYR A 365 -18.21 -16.30 -4.96
N ASP A 366 -19.31 -16.34 -5.70
CA ASP A 366 -20.62 -16.67 -5.19
C ASP A 366 -20.54 -18.01 -4.45
N ASN A 367 -20.69 -17.99 -3.12
CA ASN A 367 -20.79 -19.20 -2.31
C ASN A 367 -22.20 -19.82 -2.44
N SER A 368 -22.81 -19.72 -3.62
CA SER A 368 -24.10 -20.35 -3.94
C SER A 368 -23.97 -21.86 -4.12
N ASN A 369 -22.76 -22.40 -4.26
CA ASN A 369 -22.51 -23.84 -4.19
C ASN A 369 -21.70 -24.18 -2.94
N GLY A 370 -22.41 -24.53 -1.87
CA GLY A 370 -21.82 -25.07 -0.65
C GLY A 370 -20.99 -26.33 -0.94
N GLY A 371 -19.67 -26.17 -0.90
CA GLY A 371 -18.69 -27.26 -0.81
C GLY A 371 -17.87 -27.10 0.47
N PRO A 372 -17.51 -28.20 1.16
CA PRO A 372 -16.94 -28.13 2.49
C PRO A 372 -15.50 -27.62 2.45
N TYR A 373 -15.22 -26.55 3.19
CA TYR A 373 -13.85 -26.15 3.52
C TYR A 373 -13.20 -27.26 4.35
N TYR A 374 -12.23 -27.96 3.78
CA TYR A 374 -11.34 -28.83 4.54
C TYR A 374 -10.33 -27.97 5.30
N ILE A 375 -10.56 -27.83 6.60
CA ILE A 375 -9.57 -27.35 7.57
C ILE A 375 -8.57 -28.49 7.79
N TYR A 376 -7.32 -28.32 7.37
CA TYR A 376 -6.23 -29.12 7.91
C TYR A 376 -5.70 -28.43 9.18
N VAL A 377 -5.77 -29.18 10.27
CA VAL A 377 -5.35 -28.86 11.64
C VAL A 377 -3.84 -28.75 11.75
#